data_AF-A0A4U8TEP0-F1
#
_entry.id   AF-A0A4U8TEP0-F1
#
_cell.length_a   1.000
_cell.length_b   1.000
_cell.length_c   1.000
_cell.angle_alpha   90.00
_cell.angle_beta   90.00
_cell.angle_gamma   90.00
#
_symmetry.space_group_name_H-M   'P 1'
#
loop_
_entity.id
_entity.type
_entity.pdbx_description
1 polymer ?
#
loop_
_entity_poly.entity_id
_entity_poly.type
_entity_poly.pdbx_seq_one_letter_code
_entity_poly.pdbx_strand_id
1 'polypeptide(L)'
;MKKYFKFKKHILILLVLWIIYLIGIPLHYTPYALQPSYWEFKKMCELNNLPKNQEKYDKILSYFDKKLDNSIGKSGYKMEYSNRIDLGILIHYRNSNSKILKFDNIEKMYFRPEWKTYVPYISGNEGNMDFRIHFDDTIDCRNFVGEIDG
;
A
#
# COMPACT_ATOMS: atom_id res chain seq x y z
N MET A 1 -8.41 34.07 50.67
CA MET A 1 -8.38 32.75 50.00
C MET A 1 -7.84 32.90 48.57
N LYS A 2 -6.56 32.61 48.30
CA LYS A 2 -5.94 32.69 46.94
C LYS A 2 -5.19 31.41 46.54
N LYS A 3 -5.53 30.24 47.14
CA LYS A 3 -4.86 28.97 46.85
C LYS A 3 -5.51 28.13 45.73
N TYR A 4 -6.78 28.39 45.40
CA TYR A 4 -7.52 27.60 44.39
C TYR A 4 -7.17 27.91 42.92
N PHE A 5 -6.54 29.05 42.63
CA PHE A 5 -6.34 29.50 41.25
C PHE A 5 -5.08 28.92 40.56
N LYS A 6 -4.04 28.53 41.31
CA LYS A 6 -2.83 27.91 40.74
C LYS A 6 -3.05 26.47 40.30
N PHE A 7 -3.87 25.69 41.04
CA PHE A 7 -4.07 24.27 40.78
C PHE A 7 -4.82 24.00 39.46
N LYS A 8 -5.81 24.86 39.14
CA LYS A 8 -6.59 24.77 37.89
C LYS A 8 -5.74 24.97 36.63
N LYS A 9 -4.71 25.83 36.69
CA LYS A 9 -3.79 26.10 35.59
C LYS A 9 -2.87 24.90 35.30
N HIS A 10 -2.35 24.23 36.33
CA HIS A 10 -1.51 23.04 36.17
C HIS A 10 -2.28 21.84 35.64
N ILE A 11 -3.53 21.64 36.11
CA ILE A 11 -4.43 20.60 35.58
C ILE A 11 -4.70 20.84 34.10
N LEU A 12 -4.99 22.08 33.70
CA LEU A 12 -5.24 22.41 32.29
C LEU A 12 -4.02 22.14 31.41
N ILE A 13 -2.81 22.48 31.88
CA ILE A 13 -1.55 22.19 31.17
C ILE A 13 -1.34 20.69 31.01
N LEU A 14 -1.56 19.90 32.07
CA LEU A 14 -1.48 18.43 32.01
C LEU A 14 -2.50 17.83 31.03
N LEU A 15 -3.71 18.37 30.99
CA LEU A 15 -4.77 17.92 30.08
C LEU A 15 -4.40 18.21 28.61
N VAL A 16 -3.84 19.38 28.32
CA VAL A 16 -3.35 19.75 26.99
C VAL A 16 -2.17 18.86 26.57
N LEU A 17 -1.21 18.62 27.47
CA LEU A 17 -0.09 17.71 27.21
C LEU A 17 -0.57 16.27 26.98
N TRP A 18 -1.61 15.83 27.71
CA TRP A 18 -2.19 14.51 27.53
C TRP A 18 -2.94 14.37 26.19
N ILE A 19 -3.63 15.43 25.74
CA ILE A 19 -4.24 15.47 24.41
C ILE A 19 -3.17 15.48 23.31
N ILE A 20 -2.09 16.26 23.46
CA ILE A 20 -0.97 16.26 22.50
C ILE A 20 -0.25 14.90 22.49
N TYR A 21 -0.08 14.26 23.64
CA TYR A 21 0.46 12.91 23.78
C TYR A 21 -0.44 11.88 23.07
N LEU A 22 -1.75 11.97 23.27
CA LEU A 22 -2.73 11.09 22.65
C LEU A 22 -2.95 11.35 21.16
N ILE A 23 -2.65 12.53 20.63
CA ILE A 23 -2.77 12.86 19.19
C ILE A 23 -1.44 12.68 18.46
N GLY A 24 -0.31 12.93 19.14
CA GLY A 24 1.04 12.84 18.58
C GLY A 24 1.58 11.41 18.44
N ILE A 25 1.23 10.51 19.37
CA ILE A 25 1.68 9.09 19.33
C ILE A 25 0.93 8.23 18.29
N PRO A 26 -0.39 8.39 18.05
CA PRO A 26 -1.10 7.60 17.03
C PRO A 26 -0.53 7.76 15.62
N LEU A 27 0.12 8.87 15.28
CA LEU A 27 0.64 9.03 13.91
C LEU A 27 1.81 8.09 13.61
N HIS A 28 2.59 7.68 14.61
CA HIS A 28 3.65 6.67 14.43
C HIS A 28 3.20 5.24 14.70
N TYR A 29 2.15 5.05 15.52
CA TYR A 29 1.71 3.72 15.97
C TYR A 29 0.29 3.36 15.55
N THR A 30 -0.36 4.10 14.64
CA THR A 30 -1.68 3.71 14.13
C THR A 30 -1.53 2.37 13.42
N PRO A 31 -2.10 1.28 13.96
CA PRO A 31 -2.00 0.00 13.32
C PRO A 31 -2.62 0.11 11.93
N TYR A 32 -1.98 -0.47 10.92
CA TYR A 32 -2.48 -0.42 9.54
C TYR A 32 -3.93 -0.89 9.44
N ALA A 33 -4.32 -1.85 10.30
CA ALA A 33 -5.69 -2.37 10.42
C ALA A 33 -6.77 -1.30 10.72
N LEU A 34 -6.41 -0.12 11.22
CA LEU A 34 -7.36 0.98 11.44
C LEU A 34 -7.56 1.86 10.19
N GLN A 35 -6.76 1.67 9.15
CA GLN A 35 -6.80 2.50 7.95
C GLN A 35 -7.63 1.78 6.85
N PRO A 36 -8.73 2.35 6.34
CA PRO A 36 -9.60 1.67 5.37
C PRO A 36 -8.87 1.23 4.09
N SER A 37 -7.95 2.05 3.58
CA SER A 37 -7.14 1.73 2.41
C SER A 37 -6.25 0.50 2.59
N TYR A 38 -5.85 0.17 3.82
CA TYR A 38 -5.09 -1.04 4.10
C TYR A 38 -5.93 -2.30 3.88
N TRP A 39 -7.21 -2.28 4.27
CA TRP A 39 -8.12 -3.40 4.02
C TRP A 39 -8.44 -3.56 2.54
N GLU A 40 -8.55 -2.45 1.80
CA GLU A 40 -8.73 -2.48 0.36
C GLU A 40 -7.51 -3.10 -0.35
N PHE A 41 -6.31 -2.64 0.02
CA PHE A 41 -5.05 -3.24 -0.41
C PHE A 41 -4.96 -4.74 -0.05
N LYS A 42 -5.36 -5.14 1.16
CA LYS A 42 -5.35 -6.54 1.58
C LYS A 42 -6.27 -7.40 0.70
N LYS A 43 -7.47 -6.93 0.38
CA LYS A 43 -8.40 -7.62 -0.55
C LYS A 43 -7.81 -7.74 -1.96
N MET A 44 -7.06 -6.76 -2.42
CA MET A 44 -6.34 -6.84 -3.69
C MET A 44 -5.26 -7.93 -3.65
N CYS A 45 -4.50 -8.03 -2.55
CA CYS A 45 -3.52 -9.10 -2.38
C CYS A 45 -4.14 -10.50 -2.35
N GLU A 46 -5.36 -10.65 -1.84
CA GLU A 46 -6.08 -11.93 -1.86
C GLU A 46 -6.34 -12.44 -3.29
N LEU A 47 -6.40 -11.55 -4.29
CA LEU A 47 -6.54 -11.95 -5.70
C LEU A 47 -5.32 -12.76 -6.19
N ASN A 48 -4.13 -12.54 -5.62
CA ASN A 48 -2.94 -13.30 -5.99
C ASN A 48 -3.06 -14.78 -5.59
N ASN A 49 -3.78 -15.09 -4.51
CA ASN A 49 -4.01 -16.45 -4.01
C ASN A 49 -5.05 -17.24 -4.80
N LEU A 50 -5.83 -16.57 -5.65
CA LEU A 50 -6.82 -17.26 -6.47
C LEU A 50 -6.14 -18.16 -7.51
N PRO A 51 -6.75 -19.32 -7.85
CA PRO A 51 -6.23 -20.18 -8.90
C PRO A 51 -6.17 -19.45 -10.24
N LYS A 52 -5.28 -19.92 -11.13
CA LYS A 52 -5.15 -19.36 -12.48
C LYS A 52 -6.41 -19.70 -13.31
N ASN A 53 -7.38 -18.80 -13.32
CA ASN A 53 -8.59 -18.88 -14.14
C ASN A 53 -8.91 -17.54 -14.81
N GLN A 54 -9.87 -17.56 -15.73
CA GLN A 54 -10.27 -16.36 -16.47
C GLN A 54 -10.84 -15.27 -15.54
N GLU A 55 -11.65 -15.65 -14.55
CA GLU A 55 -12.27 -14.73 -13.59
C GLU A 55 -11.23 -13.91 -12.80
N LYS A 56 -10.14 -14.55 -12.34
CA LYS A 56 -9.02 -13.88 -11.66
C LYS A 56 -8.41 -12.80 -12.56
N TYR A 57 -8.14 -13.13 -13.81
CA TYR A 57 -7.51 -12.19 -14.75
C TYR A 57 -8.45 -11.07 -15.16
N ASP A 58 -9.74 -11.35 -15.36
CA ASP A 58 -10.73 -10.30 -15.64
C ASP A 58 -10.87 -9.34 -14.45
N LYS A 59 -10.89 -9.84 -13.20
CA LYS A 59 -10.87 -9.01 -11.97
C LYS A 59 -9.61 -8.15 -11.86
N ILE A 60 -8.44 -8.70 -12.18
CA ILE A 60 -7.18 -7.94 -12.12
C ILE A 60 -7.15 -6.87 -13.22
N LEU A 61 -7.56 -7.21 -14.44
CA LEU A 61 -7.56 -6.29 -15.58
C LEU A 61 -8.61 -5.19 -15.44
N SER A 62 -9.73 -5.44 -14.75
CA SER A 62 -10.76 -4.41 -14.56
C SER A 62 -10.26 -3.22 -13.74
N TYR A 63 -9.26 -3.38 -12.86
CA TYR A 63 -8.60 -2.24 -12.20
C TYR A 63 -7.91 -1.28 -13.17
N PHE A 64 -7.57 -1.74 -14.37
CA PHE A 64 -6.85 -0.97 -15.40
C PHE A 64 -7.74 -0.62 -16.61
N ASP A 65 -9.07 -0.73 -16.48
CA ASP A 65 -10.03 -0.60 -17.57
C ASP A 65 -9.67 -1.50 -18.77
N LYS A 66 -9.31 -2.75 -18.47
CA LYS A 66 -8.92 -3.80 -19.41
C LYS A 66 -9.76 -5.04 -19.20
N LYS A 67 -9.80 -5.90 -20.21
CA LYS A 67 -10.45 -7.22 -20.20
C LYS A 67 -9.77 -8.15 -21.20
N LEU A 68 -10.03 -9.45 -21.08
CA LEU A 68 -9.55 -10.46 -22.04
C LEU A 68 -10.42 -10.47 -23.31
N ASP A 69 -10.21 -9.51 -24.19
CA ASP A 69 -11.03 -9.29 -25.41
C ASP A 69 -10.27 -9.48 -26.73
N ASN A 70 -9.11 -10.13 -26.69
CA ASN A 70 -8.21 -10.30 -27.84
C ASN A 70 -7.64 -8.98 -28.40
N SER A 71 -7.73 -7.87 -27.66
CA SER A 71 -7.04 -6.63 -28.02
C SER A 71 -5.51 -6.77 -27.84
N ILE A 72 -4.77 -5.88 -28.51
CA ILE A 72 -3.32 -5.79 -28.33
C ILE A 72 -3.03 -5.16 -26.96
N GLY A 73 -2.36 -5.93 -26.10
CA GLY A 73 -1.95 -5.51 -24.77
C GLY A 73 -0.47 -5.10 -24.68
N LYS A 74 -0.06 -4.80 -23.45
CA LYS A 74 1.33 -4.51 -23.05
C LYS A 74 1.80 -5.54 -22.03
N SER A 75 3.11 -5.74 -21.96
CA SER A 75 3.74 -6.61 -20.98
C SER A 75 3.60 -6.10 -19.54
N GLY A 76 3.29 -4.81 -19.34
CA GLY A 76 3.00 -4.31 -18.01
C GLY A 76 2.20 -3.02 -18.02
N TYR A 77 1.48 -2.81 -16.93
CA TYR A 77 0.70 -1.62 -16.66
C TYR A 77 0.98 -1.17 -15.23
N LYS A 78 0.97 0.15 -15.04
CA LYS A 78 1.11 0.79 -13.72
C LYS A 78 0.12 1.94 -13.64
N MET A 79 -0.51 2.11 -12.49
CA MET A 79 -1.35 3.28 -12.22
C MET A 79 -1.40 3.56 -10.73
N GLU A 80 -1.66 4.82 -10.38
CA GLU A 80 -2.10 5.20 -9.04
C GLU A 80 -3.60 4.93 -8.95
N TYR A 81 -4.00 4.03 -8.05
CA TYR A 81 -5.41 3.71 -7.81
C TYR A 81 -6.02 4.62 -6.76
N SER A 82 -5.24 4.95 -5.73
CA SER A 82 -5.57 5.98 -4.76
C SER A 82 -4.30 6.62 -4.23
N ASN A 83 -4.44 7.69 -3.45
CA ASN A 83 -3.32 8.37 -2.80
C ASN A 83 -2.44 7.47 -1.91
N ARG A 84 -2.92 6.26 -1.55
CA ARG A 84 -2.17 5.28 -0.76
C ARG A 84 -1.94 3.96 -1.46
N ILE A 85 -2.50 3.73 -2.66
CA ILE A 85 -2.42 2.45 -3.36
C ILE A 85 -1.96 2.68 -4.78
N ASP A 86 -0.83 2.08 -5.12
CA ASP A 86 -0.35 1.97 -6.49
C ASP A 86 -0.56 0.54 -6.98
N LEU A 87 -0.99 0.38 -8.23
CA LEU A 87 -1.23 -0.93 -8.84
C LEU A 87 -0.26 -1.16 -9.98
N GLY A 88 0.41 -2.31 -9.96
CA GLY A 88 1.20 -2.82 -11.07
C GLY A 88 0.68 -4.17 -11.55
N ILE A 89 0.67 -4.38 -12.86
CA ILE A 89 0.56 -5.73 -13.45
C ILE A 89 1.70 -5.99 -14.41
N LEU A 90 2.23 -7.21 -14.37
CA LEU A 90 3.22 -7.74 -15.31
C LEU A 90 2.63 -8.99 -15.97
N ILE A 91 2.53 -9.00 -17.30
CA ILE A 91 1.94 -10.07 -18.10
C ILE A 91 3.04 -10.75 -18.91
N HIS A 92 3.21 -12.05 -18.68
CA HIS A 92 4.05 -12.92 -19.48
C HIS A 92 3.18 -13.64 -20.50
N TYR A 93 3.44 -13.37 -21.78
CA TYR A 93 2.75 -13.99 -22.89
C TYR A 93 3.51 -15.22 -23.35
N ARG A 94 2.79 -16.30 -23.69
CA ARG A 94 3.36 -17.50 -24.31
C ARG A 94 3.99 -17.16 -25.66
N ASN A 95 3.31 -16.33 -26.45
CA ASN A 95 3.85 -15.78 -27.68
C ASN A 95 4.25 -14.32 -27.48
N SER A 96 5.55 -14.07 -27.36
CA SER A 96 6.09 -12.72 -27.19
C SER A 96 5.89 -11.80 -28.40
N ASN A 97 5.70 -12.37 -29.60
CA ASN A 97 5.47 -11.63 -30.84
C ASN A 97 4.04 -11.10 -30.94
N SER A 98 3.07 -11.77 -30.29
CA SER A 98 1.66 -11.34 -30.28
C SER A 98 1.19 -11.14 -28.83
N LYS A 99 1.31 -9.91 -28.32
CA LYS A 99 0.86 -9.51 -26.97
C LYS A 99 -0.66 -9.40 -26.86
N ILE A 100 -1.38 -10.36 -27.40
CA ILE A 100 -2.84 -10.40 -27.45
C ILE A 100 -3.36 -10.74 -26.05
N LEU A 101 -4.28 -9.93 -25.53
CA LEU A 101 -4.98 -10.15 -24.25
C LEU A 101 -6.04 -11.26 -24.39
N LYS A 102 -5.55 -12.49 -24.48
CA LYS A 102 -6.33 -13.72 -24.50
C LYS A 102 -5.85 -14.65 -23.40
N PHE A 103 -6.76 -15.28 -22.66
CA PHE A 103 -6.43 -16.20 -21.58
C PHE A 103 -5.40 -17.27 -21.99
N ASP A 104 -5.62 -17.91 -23.14
CA ASP A 104 -4.74 -18.97 -23.65
C ASP A 104 -3.32 -18.51 -23.97
N ASN A 105 -3.15 -17.21 -24.23
CA ASN A 105 -1.87 -16.60 -24.56
C ASN A 105 -1.13 -16.09 -23.32
N ILE A 106 -1.77 -16.05 -22.15
CA ILE A 106 -1.15 -15.58 -20.91
C ILE A 106 -0.55 -16.78 -20.17
N GLU A 107 0.78 -16.79 -20.10
CA GLU A 107 1.54 -17.77 -19.35
C GLU A 107 1.46 -17.47 -17.85
N LYS A 108 1.77 -16.24 -17.46
CA LYS A 108 1.69 -15.77 -16.07
C LYS A 108 1.26 -14.30 -16.04
N MET A 109 0.57 -13.91 -14.96
CA MET A 109 0.21 -12.53 -14.69
C MET A 109 0.49 -12.25 -13.22
N TYR A 110 1.37 -11.29 -12.96
CA TYR A 110 1.69 -10.83 -11.61
C TYR A 110 0.91 -9.58 -11.33
N PHE A 111 0.10 -9.59 -10.27
CA PHE A 111 -0.55 -8.40 -9.75
C PHE A 111 0.18 -7.94 -8.50
N ARG A 112 0.69 -6.71 -8.55
CA ARG A 112 1.57 -6.11 -7.55
C ARG A 112 0.94 -4.80 -7.07
N PRO A 113 -0.09 -4.86 -6.22
CA PRO A 113 -0.53 -3.69 -5.49
C PRO A 113 0.53 -3.35 -4.42
N GLU A 114 0.74 -2.06 -4.21
CA GLU A 114 1.65 -1.49 -3.22
C GLU A 114 0.89 -0.46 -2.38
N TRP A 115 1.07 -0.48 -1.06
CA TRP A 115 0.38 0.41 -0.12
C TRP A 115 1.35 1.33 0.60
N LYS A 116 1.16 2.64 0.48
CA LYS A 116 2.00 3.68 1.09
C LYS A 116 1.70 3.82 2.58
N THR A 117 2.67 3.45 3.41
CA THR A 117 2.54 3.46 4.88
C THR A 117 2.60 4.89 5.43
N TYR A 118 3.42 5.74 4.80
CA TYR A 118 3.80 7.09 5.28
C TYR A 118 4.38 7.07 6.70
N VAL A 119 4.93 5.93 7.15
CA VAL A 119 5.66 5.86 8.41
C VAL A 119 7.00 6.55 8.20
N PRO A 120 7.33 7.59 8.99
CA PRO A 120 8.60 8.25 8.84
C PRO A 120 9.73 7.35 9.32
N TYR A 121 10.74 7.14 8.49
CA TYR A 121 12.02 6.59 8.93
C TYR A 121 13.11 7.63 8.83
N ILE A 122 14.02 7.60 9.81
CA ILE A 122 15.17 8.48 9.87
C ILE A 122 16.37 7.69 9.39
N SER A 123 17.06 8.21 8.37
CA SER A 123 18.34 7.67 7.90
C SER A 123 19.42 8.75 8.03
N GLY A 124 20.69 8.36 8.11
CA GLY A 124 21.73 9.34 8.31
C GLY A 124 23.06 8.79 8.83
N ASN A 125 24.06 9.66 8.88
CA ASN A 125 25.33 9.41 9.55
C ASN A 125 25.52 10.43 10.66
N GLU A 126 25.41 9.97 11.91
CA GLU A 126 25.60 10.78 13.11
C GLU A 126 26.96 11.47 13.14
N GLY A 127 28.01 10.82 12.60
CA GLY A 127 29.39 11.34 12.57
C GLY A 127 29.60 12.58 11.72
N ASN A 128 28.67 12.89 10.80
CA ASN A 128 28.68 14.13 10.01
C ASN A 128 27.40 14.96 10.19
N MET A 129 26.56 14.61 11.18
CA MET A 129 25.25 15.22 11.42
C MET A 129 24.33 15.25 10.18
N ASP A 130 24.42 14.25 9.30
CA ASP A 130 23.47 14.07 8.20
C ASP A 130 22.27 13.27 8.71
N PHE A 131 21.10 13.89 8.78
CA PHE A 131 19.83 13.25 9.15
C PHE A 131 18.79 13.54 8.07
N ARG A 132 18.14 12.49 7.58
CA ARG A 132 17.11 12.55 6.54
C ARG A 132 15.84 11.89 7.04
N ILE A 133 14.70 12.51 6.74
CA ILE A 133 13.38 11.98 7.08
C ILE A 133 12.70 11.58 5.79
N HIS A 134 12.30 10.32 5.70
CA HIS A 134 11.69 9.70 4.54
C HIS A 134 10.26 9.28 4.86
N PHE A 135 9.37 9.33 3.86
CA PHE A 135 7.94 8.98 4.00
C PHE A 135 7.46 8.06 2.87
N ASP A 136 8.39 7.50 2.09
CA ASP A 136 8.15 6.74 0.87
C ASP A 136 8.06 5.22 1.09
N ASP A 137 7.96 4.77 2.34
CA ASP A 137 7.81 3.36 2.67
C ASP A 137 6.50 2.78 2.13
N THR A 138 6.61 1.62 1.49
CA THR A 138 5.50 0.88 0.90
C THR A 138 5.48 -0.57 1.36
N ILE A 139 4.28 -1.12 1.50
CA ILE A 139 4.06 -2.56 1.76
C ILE A 139 3.48 -3.18 0.50
N ASP A 140 4.01 -4.33 0.11
CA ASP A 140 3.46 -5.13 -0.99
C ASP A 140 2.85 -6.46 -0.49
N CYS A 141 2.30 -7.24 -1.41
CA CYS A 141 1.66 -8.51 -1.08
C CYS A 141 2.59 -9.62 -0.58
N ARG A 142 3.93 -9.50 -0.75
CA ARG A 142 4.87 -10.54 -0.30
C ARG A 142 4.78 -10.76 1.20
N ASN A 143 4.44 -9.71 1.94
CA ASN A 143 4.21 -9.76 3.39
C ASN A 143 3.02 -10.63 3.81
N PHE A 144 2.12 -10.98 2.89
CA PHE A 144 0.91 -11.76 3.17
C PHE A 144 0.87 -13.12 2.47
N VAL A 145 1.54 -13.23 1.32
CA VAL A 145 1.40 -14.38 0.42
C VAL A 145 2.68 -15.24 0.39
N GLY A 146 3.81 -14.75 0.89
CA GLY A 146 5.11 -15.37 0.62
C GLY A 146 5.61 -15.01 -0.78
N GLU A 147 6.38 -15.90 -1.41
CA GLU A 147 6.87 -15.69 -2.78
C GLU A 147 5.68 -15.54 -3.73
N ILE A 148 5.57 -14.39 -4.41
CA ILE A 148 4.52 -14.16 -5.41
C ILE A 148 4.98 -14.93 -6.65
N ASP A 149 4.71 -16.25 -6.65
CA ASP A 149 5.26 -17.24 -7.57
C ASP A 149 5.66 -16.66 -8.92
N GLY A 150 6.98 -16.45 -9.05
CA GLY A 150 7.75 -16.20 -10.27
C GLY A 150 7.48 -17.24 -11.34
#